data_AF-A0A0B2A8E5-F1
#
_entry.id   AF-A0A0B2A8E5-F1
#
_cell.length_a   1.000
_cell.length_b   1.000
_cell.length_c   1.000
_cell.angle_alpha   90.00
_cell.angle_beta   90.00
_cell.angle_gamma   90.00
#
_symmetry.space_group_name_H-M   'P 1'
#
loop_
_entity.id
_entity.type
_entity.pdbx_description
1 polymer ?
#
loop_
_entity_poly.entity_id
_entity_poly.type
_entity_poly.pdbx_seq_one_letter_code
_entity_poly.pdbx_strand_id
1 'polypeptide(L)'
;MSPSDSGAPKPDTPTSVIRVTGRIATPGRVVLACIPILLILATPFLPFAITPTLWFGVPAVLVWMAFTVILTVVLLNVIDLGIRRQVSEHAEADAFDGGEHA
;
A
#
# COMPACT_ATOMS: atom_id res chain seq x y z
N MET A 1 -5.98 39.50 -48.41
CA MET A 1 -5.34 38.17 -48.36
C MET A 1 -5.27 37.80 -46.88
N SER A 2 -6.24 37.04 -46.38
CA SER A 2 -6.23 36.56 -45.00
C SER A 2 -6.47 35.06 -45.01
N PRO A 3 -5.58 34.31 -44.37
CA PRO A 3 -5.97 33.09 -43.67
C PRO A 3 -5.39 33.06 -42.24
N SER A 4 -6.30 32.88 -41.28
CA SER A 4 -6.10 32.16 -40.02
C SER A 4 -4.85 32.44 -39.18
N ASP A 5 -4.90 33.50 -38.37
CA ASP A 5 -4.29 33.45 -37.03
C ASP A 5 -5.41 33.06 -36.05
N SER A 6 -5.71 31.76 -36.03
CA SER A 6 -6.71 31.18 -35.14
C SER A 6 -6.03 30.93 -33.81
N GLY A 7 -6.23 31.86 -32.86
CA GLY A 7 -5.84 31.75 -31.46
C GLY A 7 -6.58 30.60 -30.75
N ALA A 8 -6.28 29.37 -31.14
CA ALA A 8 -6.63 28.19 -30.37
C ALA A 8 -5.59 28.04 -29.25
N PRO A 9 -5.99 28.02 -27.97
CA PRO A 9 -5.07 27.67 -26.90
C PRO A 9 -4.54 26.26 -27.18
N LYS A 10 -3.22 26.13 -27.24
CA LYS A 10 -2.56 24.82 -27.29
C LYS A 10 -3.05 24.04 -26.07
N PRO A 11 -3.69 22.87 -26.24
CA PRO A 11 -4.02 22.04 -25.10
C PRO A 11 -2.70 21.51 -24.54
N ASP A 12 -2.20 22.18 -23.52
CA ASP A 12 -1.15 21.66 -22.65
C ASP A 12 -1.72 20.42 -22.01
N THR A 13 -1.40 19.32 -22.66
CA THR A 13 -1.83 17.98 -22.33
C THR A 13 -1.57 17.75 -20.84
N PRO A 14 -2.59 17.61 -19.97
CA PRO A 14 -2.39 17.17 -18.61
C PRO A 14 -2.10 15.67 -18.68
N THR A 15 -0.86 15.35 -19.02
CA THR A 15 -0.36 13.98 -18.98
C THR A 15 1.04 14.06 -18.41
N SER A 16 1.14 14.66 -17.22
CA SER A 16 2.15 14.22 -16.27
C SER A 16 1.80 12.79 -15.92
N VAL A 17 2.39 11.93 -16.73
CA VAL A 17 2.30 10.48 -16.75
C VAL A 17 2.60 10.03 -15.32
N ILE A 18 1.64 9.37 -14.68
CA ILE A 18 1.91 8.57 -13.49
C ILE A 18 2.90 7.49 -13.93
N ARG A 19 4.19 7.83 -13.89
CA ARG A 19 5.29 6.92 -14.12
C ARG A 19 5.41 6.09 -12.84
N VAL A 20 4.54 5.10 -12.69
CA VAL A 20 4.74 3.98 -11.76
C VAL A 20 5.86 3.11 -12.35
N THR A 21 7.09 3.64 -12.38
CA THR A 21 8.27 2.85 -12.73
C THR A 21 8.69 2.06 -11.50
N GLY A 22 8.10 0.87 -11.38
CA GLY A 22 8.70 -0.36 -10.88
C GLY A 22 9.92 -0.29 -9.95
N ARG A 23 9.72 0.09 -8.69
CA ARG A 23 10.42 -0.54 -7.54
C ARG A 23 9.40 -0.91 -6.47
N ILE A 24 8.44 -1.75 -6.85
CA ILE A 24 7.35 -2.21 -5.98
C ILE A 24 7.87 -3.28 -5.00
N ALA A 25 8.93 -3.99 -5.39
CA ALA A 25 9.49 -5.11 -4.64
C ALA A 25 10.73 -4.71 -3.84
N THR A 26 10.58 -3.84 -2.83
CA THR A 26 11.53 -3.92 -1.71
C THR A 26 11.28 -5.28 -1.03
N PRO A 27 12.29 -6.11 -0.74
CA PRO A 27 12.10 -7.45 -0.16
C PRO A 27 11.22 -7.43 1.09
N GLY A 28 11.27 -6.35 1.88
CA GLY A 28 10.35 -6.14 3.00
C GLY A 28 8.87 -6.05 2.60
N ARG A 29 8.52 -5.33 1.53
CA ARG A 29 7.13 -5.23 1.04
C ARG A 29 6.61 -6.56 0.50
N VAL A 30 7.48 -7.35 -0.11
CA VAL A 30 7.14 -8.70 -0.59
C VAL A 30 6.82 -9.63 0.59
N VAL A 31 7.66 -9.62 1.64
CA VAL A 31 7.41 -10.40 2.85
C VAL A 31 6.09 -9.99 3.51
N LEU A 32 5.82 -8.68 3.61
CA LEU A 32 4.55 -8.18 4.13
C LEU A 32 3.36 -8.68 3.28
N ALA A 33 3.46 -8.62 1.95
CA ALA A 33 2.41 -9.07 1.05
C ALA A 33 2.15 -10.59 1.11
N CYS A 34 3.13 -11.40 1.52
CA CYS A 34 2.95 -12.85 1.69
C CYS A 34 2.14 -13.22 2.94
N ILE A 35 2.05 -12.35 3.95
CA ILE A 35 1.35 -12.62 5.21
C ILE A 35 -0.11 -13.05 5.01
N PRO A 36 -0.97 -12.34 4.26
CA PRO A 36 -2.36 -12.75 4.03
C PRO A 36 -2.49 -14.10 3.30
N ILE A 37 -1.55 -14.41 2.41
CA ILE A 37 -1.52 -15.70 1.70
C ILE A 37 -1.23 -16.82 2.70
N LEU A 38 -0.22 -16.65 3.55
CA LEU A 38 0.14 -17.62 4.57
C LEU A 38 -0.97 -17.82 5.61
N LEU A 39 -1.68 -16.77 5.99
CA LEU A 39 -2.87 -16.84 6.84
C LEU A 39 -3.95 -17.74 6.21
N ILE A 40 -4.27 -17.55 4.94
CA ILE A 40 -5.24 -18.41 4.25
C ILE A 40 -4.74 -19.87 4.20
N LEU A 41 -3.46 -20.08 3.87
CA LEU A 41 -2.87 -21.41 3.83
C LEU A 41 -2.80 -22.10 5.19
N ALA A 42 -2.79 -21.35 6.30
CA ALA A 42 -2.81 -21.90 7.65
C ALA A 42 -4.19 -22.43 8.06
N THR A 43 -5.27 -21.96 7.42
CA THR A 43 -6.67 -22.32 7.75
C THR A 43 -6.94 -23.83 7.87
N PRO A 44 -6.52 -24.70 6.93
CA PRO A 44 -6.76 -26.15 7.03
C PRO A 44 -5.93 -26.85 8.12
N PHE A 45 -4.86 -26.24 8.61
CA PHE A 45 -4.01 -26.82 9.66
C PHE A 45 -4.53 -26.54 11.07
N LEU A 46 -5.60 -25.77 11.19
CA LEU A 46 -6.17 -25.38 12.47
C LEU A 46 -7.13 -26.44 13.00
N PRO A 47 -7.24 -26.59 14.32
CA PRO A 47 -8.04 -27.65 14.94
C PRO A 47 -9.54 -27.52 14.63
N PHE A 48 -10.01 -26.32 14.27
CA PHE A 48 -11.39 -26.10 13.84
C PHE A 48 -11.73 -26.63 12.45
N ALA A 49 -10.74 -26.93 11.61
CA ALA A 49 -10.97 -27.51 10.29
C ALA A 49 -11.36 -28.99 10.36
N ILE A 50 -10.96 -29.66 11.46
CA ILE A 50 -11.13 -31.12 11.65
C ILE A 50 -12.22 -31.40 12.69
N THR A 51 -12.35 -30.54 13.70
CA THR A 51 -13.27 -30.74 14.82
C THR A 51 -13.88 -29.43 15.29
N PRO A 52 -15.14 -29.40 15.75
CA PRO A 52 -15.73 -28.18 16.31
C PRO A 52 -14.99 -27.80 17.60
N THR A 53 -14.08 -26.82 17.50
CA THR A 53 -13.25 -26.37 18.62
C THR A 53 -13.67 -24.98 19.09
N LEU A 54 -13.67 -24.82 20.42
CA LEU A 54 -13.93 -23.57 21.11
C LEU A 54 -12.61 -23.02 21.64
N TRP A 55 -12.29 -21.78 21.30
CA TRP A 55 -11.16 -21.04 21.85
C TRP A 55 -11.71 -19.92 22.74
N PHE A 56 -11.26 -19.83 24.00
CA PHE A 56 -11.74 -18.84 24.96
C PHE A 56 -13.28 -18.81 25.14
N GLY A 57 -13.95 -19.95 24.93
CA GLY A 57 -15.41 -20.06 25.02
C GLY A 57 -16.19 -19.59 23.78
N VAL A 58 -15.50 -19.15 22.72
CA VAL A 58 -16.10 -18.79 21.43
C VAL A 58 -15.64 -19.74 20.32
N PRO A 59 -16.42 -19.92 19.23
CA PRO A 59 -16.01 -20.73 18.10
C PRO A 59 -14.64 -20.31 17.57
N ALA A 60 -13.69 -21.25 17.47
CA ALA A 60 -12.30 -20.95 17.10
C ALA A 60 -12.17 -20.30 15.71
N VAL A 61 -13.13 -20.55 14.80
CA VAL A 61 -13.24 -19.84 13.51
C VAL A 61 -13.39 -18.33 13.69
N LEU A 62 -14.18 -17.88 14.67
CA LEU A 62 -14.38 -16.44 14.90
C LEU A 62 -13.11 -15.79 15.45
N VAL A 63 -12.40 -16.49 16.33
CA VAL A 63 -11.10 -16.03 16.86
C VAL A 63 -10.07 -15.95 15.73
N TRP A 64 -10.05 -16.95 14.86
CA TRP A 64 -9.18 -16.94 13.68
C TRP A 64 -9.49 -15.79 12.73
N MET A 65 -10.77 -15.53 12.45
CA MET A 65 -11.20 -14.39 11.62
C MET A 65 -10.84 -13.05 12.26
N ALA A 66 -11.01 -12.91 13.58
CA ALA A 66 -10.60 -11.70 14.28
C ALA A 66 -9.07 -11.50 14.17
N PHE A 67 -8.30 -12.58 14.33
CA PHE A 67 -6.85 -12.55 14.16
C PHE A 67 -6.43 -12.15 12.74
N THR A 68 -7.04 -12.73 11.71
CA THR A 68 -6.71 -12.42 10.30
C THR A 68 -7.03 -10.96 9.95
N VAL A 69 -8.14 -10.42 10.46
CA VAL A 69 -8.52 -9.02 10.29
C VAL A 69 -7.52 -8.09 10.99
N ILE A 70 -7.24 -8.33 12.28
CA ILE A 70 -6.29 -7.51 13.05
C ILE A 70 -4.92 -7.51 12.37
N LEU A 71 -4.43 -8.69 11.97
CA LEU A 71 -3.14 -8.81 11.31
C LEU A 71 -3.11 -8.06 9.97
N THR A 72 -4.19 -8.09 9.19
CA THR A 72 -4.31 -7.32 7.96
C THR A 72 -4.30 -5.81 8.23
N VAL A 73 -5.03 -5.34 9.24
CA VAL A 73 -5.05 -3.91 9.63
C VAL A 73 -3.67 -3.45 10.09
N VAL A 74 -2.98 -4.25 10.91
CA VAL A 74 -1.62 -3.96 11.35
C VAL A 74 -0.67 -3.90 10.15
N LEU A 75 -0.81 -4.82 9.20
CA LEU A 75 0.00 -4.84 7.99
C LEU A 75 -0.17 -3.56 7.16
N LEU A 76 -1.42 -3.13 6.96
CA LEU A 76 -1.73 -1.87 6.28
C LEU A 76 -1.14 -0.68 7.04
N ASN A 77 -1.28 -0.64 8.36
CA ASN A 77 -0.74 0.43 9.18
C ASN A 77 0.80 0.53 9.10
N VAL A 78 1.49 -0.62 9.04
CA VAL A 78 2.95 -0.66 8.83
C VAL A 78 3.34 -0.12 7.46
N ILE A 79 2.57 -0.45 6.41
CA ILE A 79 2.79 0.06 5.06
C ILE A 79 2.57 1.58 5.03
N ASP A 80 1.47 2.07 5.61
CA ASP A 80 1.15 3.49 5.69
C ASP A 80 2.22 4.28 6.44
N LEU A 81 2.74 3.74 7.56
CA LEU A 81 3.84 4.35 8.30
C LEU A 81 5.12 4.44 7.44
N GLY A 82 5.41 3.39 6.67
CA GLY A 82 6.53 3.39 5.72
C GLY A 82 6.38 4.43 4.61
N ILE A 83 5.16 4.62 4.09
CA ILE A 83 4.87 5.64 3.08
C ILE A 83 5.04 7.04 3.67
N ARG A 84 4.47 7.30 4.85
CA ARG A 84 4.60 8.61 5.53
C ARG A 84 6.05 9.01 5.74
N ARG A 85 6.90 8.06 6.15
CA ARG A 85 8.33 8.30 6.32
C ARG A 85 9.04 8.69 5.02
N GLN A 86 8.73 8.01 3.91
CA GLN A 86 9.30 8.32 2.59
C GLN A 86 8.89 9.72 2.12
N VAL A 87 7.63 10.11 2.36
CA VAL A 87 7.14 11.45 1.99
C VAL A 87 7.85 12.54 2.79
N SER A 88 8.08 12.33 4.09
CA SER A 88 8.84 13.27 4.93
C SER A 88 10.29 13.43 4.47
N GLU A 89 10.99 12.34 4.17
CA GLU A 89 12.38 12.39 3.69
C GLU A 89 12.51 13.15 2.36
N HIS A 90 11.53 13.02 1.45
CA HIS A 90 11.50 13.79 0.20
C HIS A 90 11.19 15.27 0.41
N ALA A 91 10.26 15.61 1.31
CA ALA A 91 9.93 16.99 1.61
C ALA A 91 11.10 17.75 2.26
N GLU A 92 11.91 17.08 3.08
CA GLU A 92 13.12 17.66 3.67
C GLU A 92 14.22 17.89 2.61
N ALA A 93 14.36 16.98 1.65
CA ALA A 93 15.31 17.12 0.55
C ALA A 93 14.97 18.31 -0.37
N ASP A 94 13.70 18.46 -0.73
CA ASP A 94 13.22 19.58 -1.56
C ASP A 94 13.38 20.94 -0.85
N ALA A 95 13.21 20.97 0.48
CA ALA A 95 13.43 22.18 1.28
C ALA A 95 14.90 22.59 1.37
N PHE A 96 15.83 21.61 1.31
CA PHE A 96 17.26 21.87 1.30
C PHE A 96 17.72 22.42 -0.06
N ASP A 97 17.27 21.79 -1.16
CA ASP A 97 17.58 22.21 -2.53
C ASP A 97 17.00 23.60 -2.86
N GLY A 98 15.77 23.88 -2.40
CA GLY A 98 15.14 25.19 -2.55
C GLY A 98 15.81 26.33 -1.77
N GLY A 99 16.60 26.00 -0.74
CA GLY A 99 17.35 26.96 0.07
C GLY A 99 18.69 27.39 -0.55
N GLU A 100 19.27 26.58 -1.44
CA GLU A 100 20.53 26.93 -2.14
C GLU A 100 20.32 27.90 -3.32
N HIS A 101 19.05 28.14 -3.68
CA HIS A 101 18.65 29.00 -4.79
C HIS A 101 18.00 30.33 -4.35
N ALA A 102 17.99 30.65 -3.05
CA ALA A 102 17.43 31.88 -2.47
C ALA A 102 18.53 32.76 -1.85
#